data_AF-A0A838WHX2-F1
#
_entry.id   AF-A0A838WHX2-F1
#
_cell.length_a   1.000
_cell.length_b   1.000
_cell.length_c   1.000
_cell.angle_alpha   90.00
_cell.angle_beta   90.00
_cell.angle_gamma   90.00
#
_symmetry.space_group_name_H-M   'P 1'
#
loop_
_entity.id
_entity.type
_entity.pdbx_description
1 polymer ?
#
loop_
_entity_poly.entity_id
_entity_poly.type
_entity_poly.pdbx_seq_one_letter_code
_entity_poly.pdbx_strand_id
1 'polypeptide(L)'
;MSVAPQAPELEPGQTLQFTATLHNPVGMVLPNRKIDWTTGDPAIATVNASGLVTAVAPGTVTVTASSGAAIGTATLTVNGQGGPPPNTAPQVGISAPTGGAVFSSISAIAFAGMASDAEDGDLGASIVWSAAPLSAPEAAQELGTGASLGARLGPGEYLVTARVTDSGGLTAVAQVGISV
;
A
#
# COMPACT_ATOMS: atom_id res chain seq x y z
N MET A 1 -20.04 11.12 34.31
CA MET A 1 -19.60 11.88 33.12
C MET A 1 -19.40 10.89 32.00
N SER A 2 -19.83 11.20 30.78
CA SER A 2 -19.63 10.33 29.61
C SER A 2 -18.65 10.99 28.65
N VAL A 3 -17.79 10.18 28.03
CA VAL A 3 -16.83 10.61 27.01
C VAL A 3 -17.12 9.84 25.73
N ALA A 4 -17.14 10.54 24.60
CA ALA A 4 -17.40 9.93 23.29
C ALA A 4 -16.45 10.52 22.23
N PRO A 5 -16.00 9.72 21.26
CA PRO A 5 -16.25 8.27 21.11
C PRO A 5 -15.50 7.43 22.18
N GLN A 6 -15.93 6.19 22.41
CA GLN A 6 -15.42 5.37 23.52
C GLN A 6 -14.19 4.52 23.16
N ALA A 7 -14.08 4.10 21.91
CA ALA A 7 -12.99 3.27 21.39
C ALA A 7 -12.70 3.56 19.90
N PRO A 8 -12.40 4.81 19.51
CA PRO A 8 -11.97 5.08 18.15
C PRO A 8 -10.60 4.48 17.85
N GLU A 9 -10.35 4.29 16.56
CA GLU A 9 -9.05 3.93 16.01
C GLU A 9 -8.55 5.07 15.13
N LEU A 10 -7.27 5.41 15.27
CA LEU A 10 -6.60 6.45 14.47
C LEU A 10 -5.24 5.94 13.96
N GLU A 11 -4.73 6.60 12.93
CA GLU A 11 -3.35 6.47 12.48
C GLU A 11 -2.52 7.68 12.94
N PRO A 12 -1.19 7.55 13.12
CA PRO A 12 -0.29 8.65 13.40
C PRO A 12 -0.54 9.87 12.49
N GLY A 13 -0.66 11.05 13.10
CA GLY A 13 -0.95 12.32 12.42
C GLY A 13 -2.44 12.63 12.24
N GLN A 14 -3.34 11.66 12.39
CA GLN A 14 -4.78 11.92 12.38
C GLN A 14 -5.22 12.64 13.66
N THR A 15 -6.33 13.37 13.55
CA THR A 15 -6.96 14.07 14.69
C THR A 15 -8.41 13.66 14.84
N LEU A 16 -8.91 13.69 16.08
CA LEU A 16 -10.30 13.37 16.39
C LEU A 16 -10.80 14.19 17.58
N GLN A 17 -12.00 14.75 17.45
CA GLN A 17 -12.63 15.51 18.51
C GLN A 17 -13.34 14.56 19.49
N PHE A 18 -12.89 14.55 20.75
CA PHE A 18 -13.63 13.92 21.83
C PHE A 18 -14.58 14.93 22.47
N THR A 19 -15.73 14.44 22.92
CA THR A 19 -16.73 15.22 23.63
C THR A 19 -16.98 14.61 24.99
N ALA A 20 -17.26 15.45 25.97
CA ALA A 20 -17.60 15.00 27.31
C ALA A 20 -18.90 15.64 27.79
N THR A 21 -19.82 14.81 28.30
CA THR A 21 -21.12 15.26 28.82
C THR A 21 -21.20 14.97 30.32
N LEU A 22 -21.43 16.02 31.10
CA LEU A 22 -21.62 15.92 32.54
C LEU A 22 -23.10 15.86 32.88
N HIS A 23 -23.47 15.02 33.85
CA HIS A 23 -24.84 14.88 34.33
C HIS A 23 -24.90 15.12 35.85
N ASN A 24 -26.02 15.65 36.35
CA ASN A 24 -26.32 15.73 37.79
C ASN A 24 -26.79 14.36 38.33
N PRO A 25 -27.02 14.19 39.65
CA PRO A 25 -27.49 12.92 40.23
C PRO A 25 -28.84 12.42 39.71
N VAL A 26 -29.64 13.29 39.09
CA VAL A 26 -30.95 12.95 38.49
C VAL A 26 -30.83 12.67 36.98
N GLY A 27 -29.60 12.68 36.43
CA GLY A 27 -29.34 12.36 35.03
C GLY A 27 -29.51 13.54 34.05
N MET A 28 -29.70 14.77 34.52
CA MET A 28 -29.80 15.93 33.63
C MET A 28 -28.41 16.47 33.25
N VAL A 29 -28.24 16.85 31.97
CA VAL A 29 -26.99 17.45 31.48
C VAL A 29 -26.68 18.77 32.18
N LEU A 30 -25.42 18.96 32.56
CA LEU A 30 -24.88 20.19 33.12
C LEU A 30 -24.04 20.92 32.04
N PRO A 31 -24.61 21.92 31.33
CA PRO A 31 -23.89 22.63 30.27
C PRO A 31 -22.83 23.59 30.83
N ASN A 32 -21.94 24.07 29.95
CA ASN A 32 -20.97 25.14 30.22
C ASN A 32 -20.03 24.88 31.41
N ARG A 33 -19.76 23.60 31.71
CA ARG A 33 -18.76 23.21 32.70
C ARG A 33 -17.40 23.14 32.05
N LYS A 34 -16.39 23.68 32.75
CA LYS A 34 -14.99 23.50 32.35
C LYS A 34 -14.64 22.02 32.46
N ILE A 35 -14.09 21.49 31.37
CA ILE A 35 -13.61 20.12 31.28
C ILE A 35 -12.09 20.17 31.15
N ASP A 36 -11.40 19.45 32.01
CA ASP A 36 -9.96 19.26 31.95
C ASP A 36 -9.66 17.91 31.28
N TRP A 37 -8.91 17.96 30.17
CA TRP A 37 -8.55 16.80 29.35
C TRP A 37 -7.11 16.37 29.61
N THR A 38 -6.89 15.07 29.71
CA THR A 38 -5.55 14.47 29.80
C THR A 38 -5.48 13.18 28.99
N THR A 39 -4.26 12.80 28.63
CA THR A 39 -3.92 11.53 27.96
C THR A 39 -3.06 10.69 28.91
N GLY A 40 -3.23 9.37 28.89
CA GLY A 40 -2.40 8.46 29.66
C GLY A 40 -0.95 8.39 29.19
N ASP A 41 -0.69 8.73 27.93
CA ASP A 41 0.65 8.72 27.32
C ASP A 41 0.72 9.71 26.13
N PRO A 42 1.35 10.88 26.31
CA PRO A 42 1.56 11.85 25.23
C PRO A 42 2.44 11.35 24.07
N ALA A 43 3.23 10.29 24.27
CA ALA A 43 4.02 9.69 23.20
C ALA A 43 3.15 8.88 22.22
N ILE A 44 1.97 8.42 22.66
CA ILE A 44 0.99 7.69 21.83
C ILE A 44 -0.04 8.66 21.23
N ALA A 45 -0.65 9.52 22.05
CA ALA A 45 -1.56 10.55 21.57
C ALA A 45 -1.59 11.76 22.51
N THR A 46 -1.73 12.96 21.94
CA THR A 46 -1.88 14.22 22.68
C THR A 46 -3.32 14.70 22.65
N VAL A 47 -3.78 15.43 23.67
CA VAL A 47 -5.12 16.03 23.72
C VAL A 47 -5.01 17.49 24.12
N ASN A 48 -5.72 18.38 23.43
CA ASN A 48 -5.75 19.81 23.76
C ASN A 48 -6.89 20.17 24.73
N ALA A 49 -6.97 21.44 25.14
CA ALA A 49 -7.98 21.92 26.08
C ALA A 49 -9.42 21.83 25.57
N SER A 50 -9.65 21.75 24.26
CA SER A 50 -10.98 21.56 23.68
C SER A 50 -11.35 20.09 23.51
N GLY A 51 -10.48 19.14 23.87
CA GLY A 51 -10.71 17.71 23.68
C GLY A 51 -10.37 17.20 22.27
N LEU A 52 -9.66 18.01 21.45
CA LEU A 52 -9.13 17.53 20.18
C LEU A 52 -7.89 16.69 20.44
N VAL A 53 -7.95 15.43 20.03
CA VAL A 53 -6.87 14.45 20.17
C VAL A 53 -6.08 14.35 18.86
N THR A 54 -4.76 14.30 18.96
CA THR A 54 -3.84 14.04 17.83
C THR A 54 -3.07 12.76 18.10
N ALA A 55 -3.17 11.80 17.19
CA ALA A 55 -2.41 10.55 17.24
C ALA A 55 -0.92 10.80 16.92
N VAL A 56 -0.02 10.27 17.74
CA VAL A 56 1.42 10.48 17.64
C VAL A 56 2.14 9.22 17.18
N ALA A 57 1.95 8.12 17.90
CA ALA A 57 2.63 6.86 17.62
C ALA A 57 1.74 5.65 17.94
N PRO A 58 2.04 4.47 17.36
CA PRO A 58 1.25 3.27 17.56
C PRO A 58 1.18 2.84 19.03
N GLY A 59 -0.01 2.47 19.49
CA GLY A 59 -0.25 2.07 20.87
C GLY A 59 -1.69 2.27 21.28
N THR A 60 -2.02 1.92 22.52
CA THR A 60 -3.35 2.19 23.08
C THR A 60 -3.20 3.08 24.30
N VAL A 61 -4.00 4.13 24.38
CA VAL A 61 -3.96 5.12 25.45
C VAL A 61 -5.35 5.45 25.96
N THR A 62 -5.48 5.81 27.24
CA THR A 62 -6.74 6.29 27.80
C THR A 62 -6.78 7.80 27.76
N VAL A 63 -7.82 8.36 27.13
CA VAL A 63 -8.15 9.78 27.17
C VAL A 63 -9.10 10.00 28.34
N THR A 64 -8.76 10.93 29.22
CA THR A 64 -9.51 11.24 30.44
C THR A 64 -10.04 12.66 30.38
N ALA A 65 -11.30 12.81 30.75
CA ALA A 65 -11.95 14.10 30.89
C ALA A 65 -12.46 14.23 32.34
N SER A 66 -12.23 15.39 32.96
CA SER A 66 -12.58 15.64 34.35
C SER A 66 -13.27 16.99 34.54
N SER A 67 -14.19 17.07 35.51
CA SER A 67 -14.84 18.31 35.93
C SER A 67 -15.18 18.20 37.41
N GLY A 68 -14.38 18.85 38.27
CA GLY A 68 -14.47 18.66 39.72
C GLY A 68 -14.21 17.20 40.11
N ALA A 69 -15.13 16.58 40.85
CA ALA A 69 -15.03 15.16 41.22
C ALA A 69 -15.52 14.19 40.11
N ALA A 70 -16.11 14.71 39.04
CA ALA A 70 -16.60 13.87 37.95
C ALA A 70 -15.48 13.52 36.98
N ILE A 71 -15.35 12.23 36.66
CA ILE A 71 -14.36 11.69 35.73
C ILE A 71 -15.10 10.86 34.68
N GLY A 72 -14.67 10.96 33.42
CA GLY A 72 -15.05 10.08 32.34
C GLY A 72 -13.81 9.73 31.50
N THR A 73 -13.80 8.53 30.93
CA THR A 73 -12.67 8.02 30.16
C THR A 73 -13.13 7.41 28.84
N ALA A 74 -12.23 7.40 27.87
CA ALA A 74 -12.35 6.64 26.63
C ALA A 74 -10.99 6.06 26.25
N THR A 75 -10.98 4.89 25.63
CA THR A 75 -9.76 4.28 25.10
C THR A 75 -9.56 4.76 23.67
N LEU A 76 -8.33 5.11 23.28
CA LEU A 76 -7.94 5.40 21.91
C LEU A 76 -6.88 4.37 21.51
N THR A 77 -7.12 3.68 20.40
CA THR A 77 -6.10 2.87 19.76
C THR A 77 -5.51 3.66 18.60
N VAL A 78 -4.21 3.91 18.66
CA VAL A 78 -3.45 4.40 17.52
C VAL A 78 -2.85 3.17 16.86
N ASN A 79 -3.38 2.82 15.70
CA ASN A 79 -2.84 1.71 14.94
C ASN A 79 -1.43 2.06 14.47
N GLY A 80 -0.59 1.03 14.33
CA GLY A 80 0.58 1.12 13.46
C GLY A 80 0.15 1.79 12.16
N GLN A 81 0.95 2.72 11.62
CA GLN A 81 0.75 3.10 10.23
C GLN A 81 0.70 1.77 9.45
N GLY A 82 -0.50 1.36 9.02
CA GLY A 82 -0.67 0.71 7.75
C GLY A 82 -0.40 1.75 6.67
N GLY A 83 0.68 2.52 6.81
CA GLY A 83 1.24 3.27 5.70
C GLY A 83 1.38 2.28 4.55
N PRO A 84 1.30 2.74 3.29
CA PRO A 84 1.51 1.86 2.16
C PRO A 84 2.70 0.97 2.50
N PRO A 85 2.58 -0.37 2.39
CA PRO A 85 3.71 -1.23 2.65
C PRO A 85 4.92 -0.64 1.93
N PRO A 86 6.13 -0.66 2.53
CA PRO A 86 7.29 -0.08 1.86
C PRO A 86 7.35 -0.67 0.46
N ASN A 87 7.26 0.19 -0.57
CA ASN A 87 7.09 -0.27 -1.95
C ASN A 87 8.14 -1.32 -2.26
N THR A 88 7.70 -2.55 -2.51
CA THR A 88 8.58 -3.66 -2.89
C THR A 88 8.68 -3.74 -4.40
N ALA A 89 9.73 -4.37 -4.92
CA ALA A 89 9.83 -4.54 -6.36
C ALA A 89 8.84 -5.62 -6.82
N PRO A 90 8.21 -5.46 -7.98
CA PRO A 90 7.23 -6.43 -8.47
C PRO A 90 7.89 -7.78 -8.76
N GLN A 91 7.10 -8.85 -8.86
CA GLN A 91 7.53 -10.13 -9.42
C GLN A 91 7.05 -10.24 -10.86
N VAL A 92 7.91 -10.74 -11.75
CA VAL A 92 7.56 -11.02 -13.15
C VAL A 92 8.11 -12.37 -13.58
N GLY A 93 7.33 -13.11 -14.36
CA GLY A 93 7.72 -14.40 -14.92
C GLY A 93 7.24 -14.55 -16.36
N ILE A 94 8.08 -15.17 -17.19
CA ILE A 94 7.72 -15.57 -18.56
C ILE A 94 7.21 -17.00 -18.52
N SER A 95 5.95 -17.21 -18.89
CA SER A 95 5.32 -18.54 -18.98
C SER A 95 5.46 -19.15 -20.37
N ALA A 96 5.54 -18.31 -21.41
CA ALA A 96 5.89 -18.70 -22.77
C ALA A 96 6.60 -17.55 -23.48
N PRO A 97 7.60 -17.82 -24.33
CA PRO A 97 8.12 -19.14 -24.70
C PRO A 97 8.99 -19.77 -23.59
N THR A 98 9.16 -21.10 -23.63
CA THR A 98 10.11 -21.80 -22.76
C THR A 98 11.55 -21.55 -23.23
N GLY A 99 12.51 -21.55 -22.31
CA GLY A 99 13.94 -21.39 -22.63
C GLY A 99 14.44 -22.40 -23.65
N GLY A 100 15.10 -21.91 -24.69
CA GLY A 100 15.62 -22.72 -25.79
C GLY A 100 14.57 -23.16 -26.82
N ALA A 101 13.35 -22.61 -26.76
CA ALA A 101 12.34 -22.89 -27.77
C ALA A 101 12.81 -22.39 -29.16
N VAL A 102 12.52 -23.21 -30.18
CA VAL A 102 12.86 -22.93 -31.58
C VAL A 102 11.57 -22.68 -32.35
N PHE A 103 11.52 -21.55 -33.07
CA PHE A 103 10.38 -21.11 -33.86
C PHE A 103 10.73 -21.06 -35.34
N SER A 104 9.72 -20.84 -36.18
CA SER A 104 9.93 -20.51 -37.59
C SER A 104 9.73 -19.01 -37.80
N SER A 105 10.61 -18.37 -38.56
CA SER A 105 10.55 -16.94 -38.90
C SER A 105 9.24 -16.43 -39.54
N ILE A 106 8.39 -17.34 -40.03
CA ILE A 106 7.09 -16.98 -40.65
C ILE A 106 5.89 -17.13 -39.71
N SER A 107 6.09 -17.66 -38.51
CA SER A 107 5.04 -17.85 -37.51
C SER A 107 5.13 -16.79 -36.43
N ALA A 108 3.97 -16.33 -35.93
CA ALA A 108 3.96 -15.48 -34.75
C ALA A 108 4.32 -16.32 -33.51
N ILE A 109 5.23 -15.80 -32.70
CA ILE A 109 5.60 -16.35 -31.41
C ILE A 109 4.62 -15.79 -30.39
N ALA A 110 3.98 -16.67 -29.61
CA ALA A 110 3.13 -16.27 -28.51
C ALA A 110 3.99 -16.05 -27.27
N PHE A 111 3.94 -14.83 -26.75
CA PHE A 111 4.54 -14.43 -25.48
C PHE A 111 3.45 -14.39 -24.43
N ALA A 112 3.70 -15.01 -23.29
CA ALA A 112 2.82 -14.99 -22.15
C ALA A 112 3.64 -14.83 -20.87
N GLY A 113 3.21 -13.93 -20.00
CA GLY A 113 3.87 -13.65 -18.74
C GLY A 113 2.86 -13.26 -17.67
N MET A 114 3.31 -13.35 -16.43
CA MET A 114 2.56 -12.93 -15.26
C MET A 114 3.41 -11.92 -14.51
N ALA A 115 2.79 -10.88 -13.99
CA ALA A 115 3.44 -9.93 -13.13
C ALA A 115 2.51 -9.57 -11.97
N SER A 116 3.04 -9.56 -10.77
CA SER A 116 2.28 -9.23 -9.57
C SER A 116 3.16 -8.53 -8.56
N ASP A 117 2.56 -7.64 -7.80
CA ASP A 117 3.19 -6.93 -6.71
C ASP A 117 2.33 -7.02 -5.45
N ALA A 118 2.96 -6.96 -4.26
CA ALA A 118 2.24 -7.09 -3.00
C ALA A 118 1.39 -5.85 -2.67
N GLU A 119 1.83 -4.68 -3.15
CA GLU A 119 1.18 -3.38 -2.95
C GLU A 119 0.19 -3.06 -4.08
N ASP A 120 0.54 -3.37 -5.33
CA ASP A 120 -0.26 -3.01 -6.51
C ASP A 120 -1.15 -4.13 -7.08
N GLY A 121 -0.95 -5.39 -6.67
CA GLY A 121 -1.72 -6.52 -7.17
C GLY A 121 -1.26 -7.01 -8.55
N ASP A 122 -2.20 -7.36 -9.44
CA ASP A 122 -1.86 -7.87 -10.79
C ASP A 122 -1.36 -6.75 -11.70
N LEU A 123 -0.14 -6.92 -12.22
CA LEU A 123 0.54 -6.00 -13.13
C LEU A 123 0.71 -6.60 -14.53
N GLY A 124 -0.01 -7.67 -14.86
CA GLY A 124 0.18 -8.41 -16.12
C GLY A 124 -0.01 -7.51 -17.35
N ALA A 125 -0.99 -6.61 -17.33
CA ALA A 125 -1.24 -5.67 -18.42
C ALA A 125 -0.09 -4.65 -18.65
N SER A 126 0.75 -4.43 -17.64
CA SER A 126 1.85 -3.46 -17.65
C SER A 126 3.20 -4.07 -18.07
N ILE A 127 3.26 -5.38 -18.34
CA ILE A 127 4.49 -6.01 -18.83
C ILE A 127 4.86 -5.42 -20.19
N VAL A 128 6.09 -4.93 -20.32
CA VAL A 128 6.71 -4.48 -21.57
C VAL A 128 7.64 -5.58 -22.07
N TRP A 129 7.44 -6.01 -23.31
CA TRP A 129 8.25 -7.05 -23.94
C TRP A 129 9.24 -6.45 -24.94
N SER A 130 10.47 -6.92 -24.88
CA SER A 130 11.49 -6.65 -25.90
C SER A 130 12.26 -7.92 -26.25
N ALA A 131 12.87 -7.94 -27.43
CA ALA A 131 13.78 -8.99 -27.86
C ALA A 131 15.05 -8.38 -28.42
N ALA A 132 16.19 -8.80 -27.88
CA ALA A 132 17.51 -8.41 -28.36
C ALA A 132 18.20 -9.59 -29.04
N PRO A 133 18.70 -9.46 -30.28
CA PRO A 133 19.49 -10.51 -30.89
C PRO A 133 20.78 -10.72 -30.08
N LEU A 134 21.14 -11.97 -29.78
CA LEU A 134 22.34 -12.27 -28.98
C LEU A 134 23.63 -11.78 -29.65
N SER A 135 23.63 -11.69 -30.98
CA SER A 135 24.75 -11.16 -31.77
C SER A 135 24.87 -9.64 -31.74
N ALA A 136 23.80 -8.91 -31.40
CA ALA A 136 23.78 -7.45 -31.32
C ALA A 136 22.82 -6.99 -30.20
N PRO A 137 23.20 -7.14 -28.91
CA PRO A 137 22.32 -6.86 -27.78
C PRO A 137 21.80 -5.42 -27.72
N GLU A 138 22.53 -4.47 -28.32
CA GLU A 138 22.13 -3.07 -28.44
C GLU A 138 20.95 -2.85 -29.39
N ALA A 139 20.67 -3.79 -30.31
CA ALA A 139 19.59 -3.71 -31.28
C ALA A 139 18.27 -4.30 -30.73
N ALA A 140 17.98 -4.06 -29.47
CA ALA A 140 16.76 -4.53 -28.82
C ALA A 140 15.50 -3.92 -29.46
N GLN A 141 14.57 -4.77 -29.88
CA GLN A 141 13.29 -4.38 -30.45
C GLN A 141 12.18 -4.49 -29.40
N GLU A 142 11.37 -3.45 -29.23
CA GLU A 142 10.13 -3.53 -28.45
C GLU A 142 9.05 -4.31 -29.22
N LEU A 143 8.48 -5.32 -28.57
CA LEU A 143 7.45 -6.19 -29.16
C LEU A 143 6.03 -5.74 -28.81
N GLY A 144 5.87 -5.05 -27.68
CA GLY A 144 4.60 -4.53 -27.21
C GLY A 144 4.41 -4.69 -25.71
N THR A 145 3.17 -4.49 -25.25
CA THR A 145 2.81 -4.57 -23.84
C THR A 145 1.67 -5.57 -23.59
N GLY A 146 1.55 -6.03 -22.35
CA GLY A 146 0.47 -6.88 -21.87
C GLY A 146 0.92 -8.27 -21.40
N ALA A 147 0.03 -8.95 -20.68
CA ALA A 147 0.28 -10.28 -20.13
C ALA A 147 0.44 -11.34 -21.22
N SER A 148 -0.09 -11.07 -22.41
CA SER A 148 0.09 -11.92 -23.58
C SER A 148 0.11 -11.09 -24.85
N LEU A 149 1.03 -11.42 -25.76
CA LEU A 149 1.08 -10.82 -27.10
C LEU A 149 1.62 -11.81 -28.13
N GLY A 150 1.35 -11.54 -29.41
CA GLY A 150 1.96 -12.25 -30.53
C GLY A 150 2.91 -11.33 -31.28
N ALA A 151 4.17 -11.74 -31.47
CA ALA A 151 5.13 -11.00 -32.28
C ALA A 151 5.92 -11.92 -33.21
N ARG A 152 6.47 -11.35 -34.29
CA ARG A 152 7.33 -12.06 -35.24
C ARG A 152 8.74 -11.52 -35.11
N LEU A 153 9.71 -12.41 -35.17
CA LEU A 153 11.13 -12.08 -35.17
C LEU A 153 11.76 -12.59 -36.47
N GLY A 154 12.84 -11.94 -36.90
CA GLY A 154 13.68 -12.45 -37.97
C GLY A 154 14.42 -13.73 -37.55
N PRO A 155 15.11 -14.40 -38.48
CA PRO A 155 15.93 -15.56 -38.13
C PRO A 155 17.09 -15.15 -37.20
N GLY A 156 17.35 -15.95 -36.18
CA GLY A 156 18.45 -15.71 -35.25
C GLY A 156 18.19 -16.16 -33.81
N GLU A 157 19.19 -15.95 -32.96
CA GLU A 157 19.11 -16.20 -31.52
C GLU A 157 18.75 -14.91 -30.78
N TYR A 158 17.75 -14.96 -29.91
CA TYR A 158 17.23 -13.78 -29.21
C TYR A 158 17.18 -14.01 -27.70
N LEU A 159 17.49 -12.94 -26.96
CA LEU A 159 17.14 -12.80 -25.55
C LEU A 159 15.86 -11.97 -25.46
N VAL A 160 14.77 -12.63 -25.09
CA VAL A 160 13.48 -12.00 -24.83
C VAL A 160 13.48 -11.50 -23.39
N THR A 161 13.04 -10.27 -23.20
CA THR A 161 12.98 -9.60 -21.89
C THR A 161 11.55 -9.14 -21.63
N ALA A 162 10.98 -9.59 -20.51
CA ALA A 162 9.73 -9.06 -19.96
C ALA A 162 10.08 -8.14 -18.78
N ARG A 163 9.72 -6.87 -18.87
CA ARG A 163 9.95 -5.87 -17.82
C ARG A 163 8.62 -5.33 -17.32
N VAL A 164 8.49 -5.16 -16.00
CA VAL A 164 7.35 -4.48 -15.38
C VAL A 164 7.86 -3.45 -14.40
N THR A 165 7.15 -2.33 -14.28
CA THR A 165 7.39 -1.26 -13.31
C THR A 165 6.13 -1.10 -12.47
N ASP A 166 6.27 -1.05 -11.15
CA ASP A 166 5.17 -0.83 -10.21
C ASP A 166 4.79 0.66 -10.12
N SER A 167 3.77 1.00 -9.32
CA SER A 167 3.33 2.39 -9.15
C SER A 167 4.33 3.25 -8.35
N GLY A 168 5.19 2.63 -7.54
CA GLY A 168 6.29 3.26 -6.81
C GLY A 168 7.57 3.47 -7.64
N GLY A 169 7.61 3.00 -8.89
CA GLY A 169 8.71 3.14 -9.84
C GLY A 169 9.79 2.06 -9.75
N LEU A 170 9.65 1.03 -8.90
CA LEU A 170 10.59 -0.11 -8.91
C LEU A 170 10.26 -1.05 -10.07
N THR A 171 11.29 -1.73 -10.55
CA THR A 171 11.20 -2.53 -11.78
C THR A 171 11.64 -3.96 -11.54
N ALA A 172 10.99 -4.89 -12.20
CA ALA A 172 11.43 -6.28 -12.28
C ALA A 172 11.54 -6.75 -13.72
N VAL A 173 12.42 -7.73 -13.94
CA VAL A 173 12.75 -8.26 -15.25
C VAL A 173 12.81 -9.79 -15.20
N ALA A 174 12.22 -10.42 -16.21
CA ALA A 174 12.42 -11.83 -16.53
C ALA A 174 12.96 -11.96 -17.95
N GLN A 175 13.80 -12.97 -18.20
CA GLN A 175 14.41 -13.18 -19.50
C GLN A 175 14.34 -14.63 -19.94
N VAL A 176 14.25 -14.85 -21.25
CA VAL A 176 14.29 -16.19 -21.85
C VAL A 176 15.01 -16.14 -23.19
N GLY A 177 15.89 -17.11 -23.44
CA GLY A 177 16.56 -17.30 -24.72
C GLY A 177 15.71 -18.13 -25.68
N ILE A 178 15.62 -17.73 -26.94
CA ILE A 178 14.92 -18.46 -28.01
C ILE A 178 15.68 -18.40 -29.33
N SER A 179 15.34 -19.31 -30.25
CA SER A 179 15.86 -19.38 -31.62
C SER A 179 14.71 -19.26 -32.62
N VAL A 180 14.94 -18.59 -33.76
CA VAL A 180 13.94 -18.36 -34.81
C VAL A 180 14.49 -18.64 -36.19
#